data_AF-A0A1Y6FBB9-F1
#
_entry.id   AF-A0A1Y6FBB9-F1
#
_cell.length_a   1.000
_cell.length_b   1.000
_cell.length_c   1.000
_cell.angle_alpha   90.00
_cell.angle_beta   90.00
_cell.angle_gamma   90.00
#
_symmetry.space_group_name_H-M   'P 1'
#
loop_
_entity.id
_entity.type
_entity.pdbx_description
1 polymer ?
#
loop_
_entity_poly.entity_id
_entity_poly.type
_entity_poly.pdbx_seq_one_letter_code
_entity_poly.pdbx_strand_id
1 'polypeptide(L)'
;MLSVQQRTALGRLGIPNWQLREQVDTSAACYYRLGKLLLVFAEPVMVTKPSWLDDLVTASDESLVALNERAASHWDNANLVDLRGGSGVFPANDLKQQLWRHLYTYTSSSQPSTD
;
A
#
# COMPACT_ATOMS: atom_id res chain seq x y z
N MET A 1 -15.75 21.69 -16.61
CA MET A 1 -15.70 20.63 -17.64
C MET A 1 -15.34 21.27 -18.98
N LEU A 2 -14.38 20.70 -19.72
CA LEU A 2 -14.02 21.21 -21.06
C LEU A 2 -15.12 20.88 -22.08
N SER A 3 -15.45 21.86 -22.93
CA SER A 3 -16.38 21.70 -24.04
C SER A 3 -15.81 20.75 -25.10
N VAL A 4 -16.68 20.18 -25.93
CA VAL A 4 -16.29 19.27 -27.03
C VAL A 4 -15.27 19.94 -27.95
N GLN A 5 -15.47 21.23 -28.27
CA GLN A 5 -14.56 22.01 -29.10
C GLN A 5 -13.17 22.18 -28.48
N GLN A 6 -13.09 22.37 -27.16
CA GLN A 6 -11.83 22.49 -26.44
C GLN A 6 -11.03 21.18 -26.46
N ARG A 7 -11.71 20.03 -26.28
CA ARG A 7 -11.04 18.71 -26.34
C ARG A 7 -10.52 18.39 -27.74
N THR A 8 -11.26 18.79 -28.79
CA THR A 8 -10.84 18.65 -30.19
C THR A 8 -9.63 19.54 -30.49
N ALA A 9 -9.62 20.78 -29.99
CA ALA A 9 -8.48 21.67 -30.16
C ALA A 9 -7.22 21.12 -29.46
N LEU A 10 -7.34 20.60 -28.24
CA LEU A 10 -6.23 19.96 -27.53
C LEU A 10 -5.68 18.74 -28.27
N GLY A 11 -6.56 17.89 -28.83
CA GLY A 11 -6.14 16.75 -29.64
C GLY A 11 -5.37 17.15 -30.90
N ARG A 12 -5.74 18.26 -31.55
CA ARG A 12 -5.02 18.80 -32.72
C ARG A 12 -3.65 19.38 -32.38
N LEU A 13 -3.45 19.80 -31.13
CA LEU A 13 -2.17 20.30 -30.61
C LEU A 13 -1.26 19.18 -30.08
N GLY A 14 -1.69 17.92 -30.19
CA GLY A 14 -0.94 16.78 -29.65
C GLY A 14 -0.95 16.71 -28.12
N ILE A 15 -1.83 17.46 -27.45
CA ILE A 15 -1.92 17.48 -25.99
C ILE A 15 -2.83 16.32 -25.56
N PRO A 16 -2.33 15.37 -24.73
CA PRO A 16 -3.15 14.27 -24.25
C PRO A 16 -4.32 14.80 -23.42
N ASN A 17 -5.53 14.34 -23.72
CA ASN A 17 -6.70 14.61 -22.91
C ASN A 17 -6.65 13.71 -21.66
N TRP A 18 -5.99 14.19 -20.60
CA TRP A 18 -6.00 13.52 -19.30
C TRP A 18 -7.43 13.47 -18.76
N GLN A 19 -8.02 12.28 -18.72
CA GLN A 19 -9.29 12.06 -18.06
C GLN A 19 -9.03 11.94 -16.55
N LEU A 20 -9.89 12.60 -15.77
CA LEU A 20 -9.91 12.38 -14.33
C LEU A 20 -10.17 10.89 -14.11
N ARG A 21 -9.31 10.20 -13.37
CA ARG A 21 -9.60 8.82 -12.98
C ARG A 21 -10.93 8.84 -12.26
N GLU A 22 -11.83 7.97 -12.70
CA GLU A 22 -13.06 7.70 -11.96
C GLU A 22 -12.67 7.34 -10.53
N GLN A 23 -13.38 7.96 -9.59
CA GLN A 23 -13.20 7.73 -8.17
C GLN A 23 -13.51 6.25 -7.92
N VAL A 24 -12.47 5.47 -7.64
CA VAL A 24 -12.59 4.05 -7.33
C VAL A 24 -13.53 3.93 -6.14
N ASP A 25 -14.60 3.14 -6.27
CA ASP A 25 -15.53 2.86 -5.18
C ASP A 25 -14.76 2.50 -3.91
N THR A 26 -14.86 3.36 -2.91
CA THR A 26 -14.18 3.27 -1.61
C THR A 26 -14.65 2.10 -0.74
N SER A 27 -15.49 1.21 -1.28
CA SER A 27 -15.95 0.01 -0.60
C SER A 27 -15.02 -1.20 -0.78
N ALA A 28 -14.05 -1.13 -1.69
CA ALA A 28 -13.08 -2.20 -1.91
C ALA A 28 -11.89 -2.04 -0.94
N ALA A 29 -11.51 -3.12 -0.27
CA ALA A 29 -10.32 -3.15 0.57
C ALA A 29 -9.07 -2.80 -0.26
N CYS A 30 -8.15 -2.06 0.35
CA CYS A 30 -6.90 -1.65 -0.28
C CYS A 30 -5.77 -2.55 0.20
N TYR A 31 -5.06 -3.18 -0.74
CA TYR A 31 -4.03 -4.17 -0.45
C TYR A 31 -2.64 -3.60 -0.73
N TYR A 32 -1.71 -3.80 0.20
CA TYR A 32 -0.32 -3.37 0.05
C TYR A 32 0.63 -4.48 0.48
N ARG A 33 1.72 -4.63 -0.26
CA ARG A 33 2.85 -5.50 0.10
C ARG A 33 3.92 -4.69 0.80
N LEU A 34 4.45 -5.24 1.89
CA LEU A 34 5.71 -4.82 2.50
C LEU A 34 6.59 -6.06 2.72
N GLY A 35 7.56 -6.28 1.83
CA GLY A 35 8.31 -7.54 1.80
C GLY A 35 7.38 -8.75 1.63
N LYS A 36 7.32 -9.62 2.66
CA LYS A 36 6.40 -10.78 2.69
C LYS A 36 5.08 -10.50 3.41
N LEU A 37 4.89 -9.32 3.97
CA LEU A 37 3.65 -8.95 4.65
C LEU A 37 2.62 -8.41 3.65
N LEU A 38 1.37 -8.83 3.82
CA LEU A 38 0.22 -8.25 3.15
C LEU A 38 -0.54 -7.38 4.16
N LEU A 39 -0.54 -6.07 3.90
CA LEU A 39 -1.26 -5.07 4.69
C LEU A 39 -2.60 -4.77 4.01
N VAL A 40 -3.70 -4.86 4.76
CA VAL A 40 -5.06 -4.63 4.25
C VAL A 40 -5.66 -3.41 4.93
N PHE A 41 -6.02 -2.38 4.15
CA PHE A 41 -6.60 -1.14 4.65
C PHE A 41 -8.04 -0.98 4.16
N ALA A 42 -8.83 -0.21 4.92
CA ALA A 42 -10.19 0.16 4.50
C ALA A 42 -10.14 1.25 3.41
N GLU A 43 -9.12 2.11 3.44
CA GLU A 43 -8.94 3.23 2.53
C GLU A 43 -7.54 3.20 1.91
N PRO A 44 -7.34 3.82 0.73
CA PRO A 44 -6.02 3.95 0.14
C PRO A 44 -5.08 4.73 1.06
N VAL A 45 -3.86 4.23 1.22
CA VAL A 45 -2.80 4.96 1.93
C VAL A 45 -2.49 6.25 1.15
N MET A 46 -2.68 7.39 1.81
CA MET A 46 -2.39 8.71 1.25
C MET A 46 -0.88 8.89 0.99
N VAL A 47 -0.54 9.83 0.09
CA VAL A 47 0.86 10.16 -0.25
C VAL A 47 1.64 10.56 1.00
N THR A 48 1.02 11.32 1.90
CA THR A 48 1.48 11.49 3.27
C THR A 48 1.10 10.26 4.07
N LYS A 49 2.00 9.27 4.08
CA LYS A 49 1.84 8.06 4.86
C LYS A 49 1.78 8.40 6.35
N PRO A 50 1.07 7.61 7.18
CA PRO A 50 1.21 7.69 8.62
C PRO A 50 2.68 7.45 9.01
N SER A 51 3.21 8.20 9.97
CA SER A 51 4.62 8.11 10.37
C SER A 51 5.06 6.70 10.74
N TRP A 52 4.15 5.93 11.36
CA TRP A 52 4.42 4.56 11.75
C TRP A 52 4.61 3.59 10.57
N LEU A 53 3.96 3.88 9.44
CA LEU A 53 4.11 3.07 8.24
C LEU A 53 5.44 3.37 7.56
N ASP A 54 5.91 4.62 7.63
CA ASP A 54 7.26 4.99 7.21
C ASP A 54 8.31 4.29 8.09
N ASP A 55 8.12 4.27 9.41
CA ASP A 55 9.02 3.53 10.32
C ASP A 55 9.11 2.03 9.95
N LEU A 56 8.00 1.41 9.55
CA LEU A 56 7.99 0.01 9.11
C LEU A 56 8.72 -0.19 7.78
N VAL A 57 8.50 0.71 6.82
CA VAL A 57 9.21 0.72 5.52
C VAL A 57 10.71 0.86 5.75
N THR A 58 11.12 1.80 6.61
CA THR A 58 12.53 1.99 6.97
C THR A 58 13.10 0.80 7.73
N ALA A 59 12.38 0.23 8.69
CA ALA A 59 12.87 -0.90 9.49
C ALA A 59 12.98 -2.20 8.68
N SER A 60 12.15 -2.37 7.65
CA SER A 60 12.17 -3.55 6.77
C SER A 60 13.13 -3.42 5.60
N ASP A 61 13.63 -2.22 5.30
CA ASP A 61 14.38 -1.91 4.08
C ASP A 61 13.61 -2.30 2.79
N GLU A 62 12.28 -2.28 2.85
CA GLU A 62 11.39 -2.75 1.80
C GLU A 62 10.40 -1.65 1.38
N SER A 63 10.07 -1.61 0.09
CA SER A 63 9.11 -0.64 -0.42
C SER A 63 7.67 -1.11 -0.24
N LEU A 64 6.80 -0.19 0.17
CA LEU A 64 5.36 -0.42 0.19
C LEU A 64 4.80 -0.41 -1.24
N VAL A 65 4.26 -1.53 -1.70
CA VAL A 65 3.75 -1.70 -3.08
C VAL A 65 2.25 -1.97 -3.05
N ALA A 66 1.46 -1.17 -3.78
CA ALA A 66 0.03 -1.43 -3.92
C ALA A 66 -0.23 -2.69 -4.76
N LEU A 67 -1.14 -3.53 -4.29
CA LEU A 67 -1.57 -4.76 -4.97
C LEU A 67 -3.02 -4.67 -5.40
N ASN A 68 -3.37 -5.41 -6.44
CA ASN A 68 -4.77 -5.69 -6.76
C ASN A 68 -5.28 -6.89 -5.93
N GLU A 69 -6.60 -7.03 -5.85
CA GLU A 69 -7.24 -8.09 -5.08
C GLU A 69 -6.81 -9.51 -5.52
N ARG A 70 -6.62 -9.74 -6.83
CA ARG A 70 -6.16 -11.04 -7.35
C ARG A 70 -4.76 -11.41 -6.88
N ALA A 71 -3.85 -10.45 -6.79
CA ALA A 71 -2.51 -10.70 -6.26
C ALA A 71 -2.58 -10.93 -4.74
N ALA A 72 -3.47 -10.24 -4.03
CA ALA A 72 -3.67 -10.41 -2.60
C ALA A 72 -4.30 -11.77 -2.25
N SER A 73 -5.17 -12.34 -3.09
CA SER A 73 -5.85 -13.62 -2.80
C SER A 73 -4.92 -14.84 -2.76
N HIS A 74 -3.71 -14.73 -3.32
CA HIS A 74 -2.70 -15.79 -3.28
C HIS A 74 -1.72 -15.67 -2.11
N TRP A 75 -1.92 -14.67 -1.23
CA TRP A 75 -1.02 -14.44 -0.12
C TRP A 75 -1.25 -15.43 1.02
N ASP A 76 -0.18 -15.79 1.71
CA ASP A 76 -0.26 -16.64 2.89
C ASP A 76 -0.94 -15.88 4.04
N ASN A 77 -1.99 -16.48 4.62
CA ASN A 77 -2.72 -15.94 5.76
C ASN A 77 -1.81 -15.69 6.98
N ALA A 78 -0.72 -16.44 7.13
CA ALA A 78 0.25 -16.24 8.21
C ALA A 78 0.99 -14.90 8.13
N ASN A 79 0.96 -14.22 6.96
CA ASN A 79 1.61 -12.93 6.74
C ASN A 79 0.60 -11.81 6.45
N LEU A 80 -0.69 -12.05 6.71
CA LEU A 80 -1.75 -11.06 6.51
C LEU A 80 -1.93 -10.22 7.78
N VAL A 81 -1.90 -8.90 7.60
CA VAL A 81 -2.13 -7.91 8.66
C VAL A 81 -3.32 -7.06 8.27
N ASP A 82 -4.46 -7.30 8.93
CA ASP A 82 -5.70 -6.56 8.69
C ASP A 82 -5.73 -5.26 9.52
N LEU A 83 -5.72 -4.14 8.81
CA LEU A 83 -5.69 -2.78 9.35
C LEU A 83 -6.99 -2.02 9.03
N ARG A 84 -8.02 -2.69 8.52
CA ARG A 84 -9.29 -2.06 8.15
C ARG A 84 -10.00 -1.38 9.33
N GLY A 85 -9.71 -1.78 10.57
CA GLY A 85 -10.23 -1.15 11.78
C GLY A 85 -9.43 0.08 12.27
N GLY A 86 -8.28 0.38 11.68
CA GLY A 86 -7.38 1.44 12.13
C GLY A 86 -7.52 2.73 11.32
N SER A 87 -8.20 3.73 11.89
CA SER A 87 -8.33 5.06 11.30
C SER A 87 -7.03 5.87 11.46
N GLY A 88 -6.00 5.63 10.64
CA GLY A 88 -4.79 6.46 10.54
C GLY A 88 -3.89 6.56 11.80
N VAL A 89 -4.41 6.17 12.96
CA VAL A 89 -3.71 6.01 14.24
C VAL A 89 -3.04 4.63 14.23
N PHE A 90 -1.84 4.56 14.80
CA PHE A 90 -1.08 3.31 14.94
C PHE A 90 -2.02 2.19 15.44
N PRO A 91 -1.98 0.98 14.85
CA PRO A 91 -2.87 -0.10 15.26
C PRO A 91 -2.71 -0.48 16.74
N ALA A 92 -3.69 -1.20 17.31
CA ALA A 92 -3.65 -1.63 18.71
C ALA A 92 -2.30 -2.27 19.09
N ASN A 93 -1.87 -2.10 20.35
CA ASN A 93 -0.56 -2.54 20.84
C ASN A 93 -0.23 -4.01 20.50
N ASP A 94 -1.24 -4.88 20.44
CA ASP A 94 -1.07 -6.29 20.10
C ASP A 94 -0.64 -6.49 18.65
N LEU A 95 -1.19 -5.68 17.73
CA LEU A 95 -0.85 -5.69 16.32
C LEU A 95 0.55 -5.12 16.08
N LYS A 96 0.96 -4.12 16.88
CA LYS A 96 2.33 -3.60 16.91
C LYS A 96 3.32 -4.72 17.24
N GLN A 97 3.04 -5.49 18.30
CA GLN A 97 3.92 -6.59 18.71
C GLN A 97 3.98 -7.70 17.66
N GLN A 98 2.87 -8.00 16.98
CA GLN A 98 2.85 -8.97 15.88
C GLN A 98 3.71 -8.50 14.71
N LEU A 99 3.54 -7.24 14.28
CA LEU A 99 4.35 -6.63 13.22
C LEU A 99 5.85 -6.69 13.55
N TRP A 100 6.23 -6.31 14.78
CA TRP A 100 7.62 -6.40 15.21
C TRP A 100 8.15 -7.84 15.23
N ARG A 101 7.38 -8.81 15.71
CA ARG A 101 7.79 -10.23 15.68
C ARG A 101 8.05 -10.72 14.25
N HIS A 102 7.19 -10.35 13.31
CA HIS A 102 7.42 -10.68 11.90
C HIS A 102 8.70 -10.03 11.39
N LEU A 103 8.89 -8.72 11.59
CA LEU A 103 10.09 -8.02 11.16
C LEU A 103 11.39 -8.60 11.74
N TYR A 104 11.41 -8.93 13.04
CA TYR A 104 12.59 -9.54 13.67
C TYR A 104 12.87 -10.95 13.14
N THR A 105 11.84 -11.73 12.85
CA THR A 105 12.02 -13.05 12.23
C THR A 105 12.65 -12.91 10.82
N TYR A 106 12.30 -11.84 10.10
CA TYR A 106 12.88 -11.55 8.79
C TYR A 106 14.32 -11.04 8.87
N THR A 107 14.64 -10.09 9.75
CA THR A 107 16.00 -9.55 9.86
C THR A 107 17.00 -10.58 10.40
N SER A 108 16.57 -11.51 11.26
CA SER A 108 17.42 -12.62 11.70
C SER A 108 17.72 -13.65 10.60
N SER A 109 16.90 -13.73 9.54
CA SER A 109 17.18 -14.60 8.39
C SER A 109 18.15 -13.99 7.36
N SER A 110 18.49 -12.71 7.52
CA SER A 110 19.33 -11.94 6.59
C SER A 110 20.76 -11.71 7.09
N GLN A 111 21.23 -12.38 8.14
CA GLN A 111 22.65 -12.34 8.48
C GLN A 111 23.46 -13.14 7.44
N PRO A 112 24.34 -12.51 6.66
CA PRO A 112 25.30 -13.25 5.86
C PRO A 112 26.25 -13.96 6.81
N SER A 113 26.42 -15.27 6.63
CA SER A 113 27.55 -16.01 7.19
C SER A 113 28.83 -15.38 6.65
N THR A 114 29.51 -14.58 7.46
CA THR A 114 30.91 -14.23 7.26
C THR A 114 31.74 -15.46 7.58
N ASP A 115 32.18 -16.16 6.54
CA ASP A 115 33.43 -16.93 6.51
C ASP A 115 34.55 -16.00 5.99
#